data_AF-A0A2R6NZS2-F1
#
_entry.id   AF-A0A2R6NZS2-F1
#
_cell.length_a   1.000
_cell.length_b   1.000
_cell.length_c   1.000
_cell.angle_alpha   90.00
_cell.angle_beta   90.00
_cell.angle_gamma   90.00
#
_symmetry.space_group_name_H-M   'P 1'
#
loop_
_entity.id
_entity.type
_entity.pdbx_description
1 polymer ?
#
loop_
_entity_poly.entity_id
_entity_poly.type
_entity_poly.pdbx_seq_one_letter_code
_entity_poly.pdbx_strand_id
1 'polypeptide(L)'
;MAVAAPTPPTFDKPLQLPLSQDDLDKINEYLRPLVPEDILRWAVEHIPGLFQTTAFGLTGLVAIDMLSKITSSPPPLIFIDTLYHFPETHELVEEVKTRYNVPVTVYKPEGCETVQDFEKKHGEKLWERDEELYDFVVKVYRSQLSMIH
;
A
#
# COMPACT_ATOMS: atom_id res chain seq x y z
N MET A 1 -42.31 3.87 -14.85
CA MET A 1 -41.98 2.54 -14.27
C MET A 1 -40.55 2.62 -13.81
N ALA A 2 -40.29 2.56 -12.50
CA ALA A 2 -38.92 2.57 -11.98
C ALA A 2 -38.31 1.17 -12.22
N VAL A 3 -37.27 1.10 -13.06
CA VAL A 3 -36.48 -0.12 -13.22
C VAL A 3 -35.75 -0.32 -11.90
N ALA A 4 -36.02 -1.43 -11.21
CA ALA A 4 -35.32 -1.77 -9.98
C ALA A 4 -33.81 -1.81 -10.28
N ALA A 5 -33.02 -1.07 -9.51
CA ALA A 5 -31.57 -1.15 -9.60
C ALA A 5 -31.15 -2.62 -9.40
N PRO A 6 -30.24 -3.16 -10.24
CA PRO A 6 -29.75 -4.52 -10.05
C PRO A 6 -29.23 -4.66 -8.63
N THR A 7 -29.65 -5.72 -7.95
CA THR A 7 -29.20 -6.02 -6.59
C THR A 7 -27.67 -6.10 -6.62
N PRO A 8 -26.95 -5.36 -5.77
CA PRO A 8 -25.50 -5.39 -5.79
C PRO A 8 -25.02 -6.83 -5.57
N PRO A 9 -23.98 -7.28 -6.28
CA PRO A 9 -23.39 -8.59 -6.06
C PRO A 9 -23.01 -8.74 -4.58
N THR A 10 -23.43 -9.85 -3.97
CA THR A 10 -23.05 -10.19 -2.61
C THR A 10 -21.66 -10.80 -2.64
N PHE A 11 -20.70 -10.14 -1.99
CA PHE A 11 -19.36 -10.66 -1.75
C PHE A 11 -19.23 -11.09 -0.28
N ASP A 12 -18.39 -12.10 -0.03
CA ASP A 12 -18.08 -12.53 1.34
C ASP A 12 -17.36 -11.43 2.13
N LYS A 13 -17.65 -11.34 3.43
CA LYS A 13 -17.05 -10.38 4.36
C LYS A 13 -16.44 -11.12 5.57
N PRO A 14 -15.10 -11.32 5.62
CA PRO A 14 -14.11 -11.02 4.59
C PRO A 14 -14.16 -12.01 3.42
N LEU A 15 -13.53 -11.64 2.30
CA LEU A 15 -13.32 -12.50 1.14
C LEU A 15 -12.55 -13.76 1.52
N GLN A 16 -12.90 -14.88 0.91
CA GLN A 16 -12.15 -16.12 1.01
C GLN A 16 -11.03 -16.15 -0.03
N LEU A 17 -9.79 -16.31 0.44
CA LEU A 17 -8.61 -16.43 -0.42
C LEU A 17 -8.28 -17.93 -0.65
N PRO A 18 -7.77 -18.33 -1.83
CA PRO A 18 -7.47 -17.50 -3.00
C PRO A 18 -8.72 -17.17 -3.85
N LEU A 19 -8.75 -15.98 -4.44
CA LEU A 19 -9.82 -15.57 -5.35
C LEU A 19 -9.66 -16.26 -6.71
N SER A 20 -10.77 -16.73 -7.29
CA SER A 20 -10.79 -17.21 -8.67
C SER A 20 -10.75 -16.03 -9.66
N GLN A 21 -10.37 -16.29 -10.92
CA GLN A 21 -10.40 -15.25 -11.96
C GLN A 21 -11.82 -14.68 -12.15
N ASP A 22 -12.84 -15.55 -12.12
CA ASP A 22 -14.25 -15.14 -12.25
C ASP A 22 -14.69 -14.22 -11.10
N ASP A 23 -14.17 -14.44 -9.89
CA ASP A 23 -14.49 -13.58 -8.74
C ASP A 23 -13.78 -12.22 -8.85
N LEU A 24 -12.53 -12.21 -9.32
CA LEU A 24 -11.80 -10.96 -9.60
C LEU A 24 -12.51 -10.13 -10.67
N ASP A 25 -13.00 -10.77 -11.73
CA ASP A 25 -13.71 -10.08 -12.81
C ASP A 25 -15.01 -9.44 -12.30
N LYS A 26 -15.79 -10.15 -11.47
CA LYS A 26 -17.01 -9.60 -10.83
C LYS A 26 -16.69 -8.44 -9.90
N ILE A 27 -15.63 -8.55 -9.09
CA ILE A 27 -15.19 -7.47 -8.20
C ILE A 27 -14.78 -6.24 -9.02
N ASN A 28 -14.01 -6.43 -10.09
CA ASN A 28 -13.57 -5.34 -10.96
C ASN A 28 -14.75 -4.65 -11.65
N GLU A 29 -15.71 -5.40 -12.17
CA GLU A 29 -16.92 -4.84 -12.77
C GLU A 29 -17.75 -4.03 -11.77
N TYR A 30 -17.86 -4.53 -10.53
CA TYR A 30 -18.58 -3.86 -9.46
C TYR A 30 -17.91 -2.57 -8.98
N LEU A 31 -16.58 -2.57 -8.81
CA LEU A 31 -15.82 -1.43 -8.28
C LEU A 31 -15.55 -0.34 -9.32
N ARG A 32 -15.43 -0.69 -10.60
CA ARG A 32 -15.10 0.25 -11.69
C ARG A 32 -15.93 1.54 -11.73
N PRO A 33 -17.26 1.53 -11.54
CA PRO A 33 -18.06 2.75 -11.59
C PRO A 33 -18.10 3.54 -10.26
N LEU A 34 -17.49 3.02 -9.18
CA LEU A 34 -17.59 3.63 -7.85
C LEU A 34 -16.61 4.79 -7.67
N VAL A 35 -16.94 5.68 -6.75
CA VAL A 35 -16.03 6.74 -6.30
C VAL A 35 -14.98 6.18 -5.34
N PRO A 36 -13.80 6.81 -5.21
CA PRO A 36 -12.71 6.30 -4.38
C PRO A 36 -13.13 5.97 -2.94
N GLU A 37 -13.96 6.78 -2.31
CA GLU A 37 -14.43 6.57 -0.94
C GLU A 37 -15.25 5.27 -0.80
N ASP A 38 -16.06 4.93 -1.80
CA ASP A 38 -16.87 3.70 -1.81
C ASP A 38 -16.00 2.48 -2.08
N ILE A 39 -14.97 2.60 -2.93
CA ILE A 39 -13.97 1.54 -3.16
C ILE A 39 -13.20 1.27 -1.87
N LEU A 40 -12.75 2.33 -1.16
CA LEU A 40 -12.03 2.20 0.10
C LEU A 40 -12.91 1.60 1.20
N ARG A 41 -14.19 2.00 1.28
CA ARG A 41 -15.15 1.39 2.19
C ARG A 41 -15.33 -0.10 1.90
N TRP A 42 -15.49 -0.46 0.63
CA TRP A 42 -15.58 -1.86 0.22
C TRP A 42 -14.31 -2.63 0.61
N ALA A 43 -13.12 -2.08 0.35
CA ALA A 43 -11.85 -2.72 0.67
C ALA A 43 -11.71 -2.99 2.17
N VAL A 44 -12.05 -2.02 3.03
CA VAL A 44 -11.99 -2.16 4.50
C VAL A 44 -12.91 -3.27 5.01
N GLU A 45 -14.07 -3.49 4.38
CA GLU A 45 -15.03 -4.51 4.79
C GLU A 45 -14.72 -5.91 4.28
N HIS A 46 -14.11 -6.02 3.09
CA HIS A 46 -14.02 -7.28 2.35
C HIS A 46 -12.59 -7.86 2.31
N ILE A 47 -11.55 -7.03 2.38
CA ILE A 47 -10.17 -7.51 2.24
C ILE A 47 -9.62 -7.91 3.62
N PRO A 48 -9.39 -9.21 3.88
CA PRO A 48 -8.72 -9.63 5.10
C PRO A 48 -7.26 -9.17 5.08
N GLY A 49 -6.78 -8.60 6.20
CA GLY A 49 -5.39 -8.15 6.31
C GLY A 49 -5.05 -7.01 5.35
N LEU A 50 -5.94 -6.02 5.20
CA LEU A 50 -5.70 -4.86 4.33
C LEU A 50 -4.51 -4.01 4.84
N PHE A 51 -3.54 -3.78 3.97
CA PHE A 51 -2.45 -2.82 4.17
C PHE A 51 -2.49 -1.77 3.06
N GLN A 52 -2.02 -0.56 3.38
CA GLN A 52 -1.80 0.46 2.35
C GLN A 52 -0.30 0.68 2.16
N THR A 53 0.19 0.45 0.95
CA THR A 53 1.55 0.85 0.57
C THR A 53 1.54 2.32 0.15
N THR A 54 2.52 3.09 0.60
CA THR A 54 2.65 4.51 0.24
C THR A 54 4.11 4.92 0.13
N ALA A 55 4.41 5.78 -0.83
CA ALA A 55 5.65 6.54 -0.88
C ALA A 55 5.45 8.00 -0.42
N PHE A 56 4.32 8.26 0.27
CA PHE A 56 3.87 9.58 0.73
C PHE A 56 3.70 10.63 -0.39
N GLY A 57 3.43 10.17 -1.61
CA GLY A 57 2.94 11.05 -2.68
C GLY A 57 1.52 11.56 -2.41
N LEU A 58 1.11 12.61 -3.13
CA LEU A 58 -0.19 13.27 -2.95
C LEU A 58 -1.38 12.30 -2.99
N THR A 59 -1.38 11.35 -3.92
CA THR A 59 -2.45 10.33 -4.04
C THR A 59 -2.52 9.41 -2.83
N GLY A 60 -1.36 9.02 -2.27
CA GLY A 60 -1.28 8.21 -1.05
C GLY A 60 -1.82 8.96 0.17
N LEU A 61 -1.47 10.24 0.32
CA LEU A 61 -1.97 11.09 1.41
C LEU A 61 -3.49 11.28 1.35
N VAL A 62 -4.05 11.50 0.15
CA VAL A 62 -5.51 11.60 -0.03
C VAL A 62 -6.20 10.30 0.37
N ALA A 63 -5.64 9.14 -0.01
CA ALA A 63 -6.20 7.85 0.40
C ALA A 63 -6.14 7.61 1.92
N ILE A 64 -5.05 8.02 2.58
CA ILE A 64 -4.92 7.96 4.06
C ILE A 64 -5.99 8.84 4.72
N ASP A 65 -6.17 10.06 4.22
CA ASP A 65 -7.16 11.00 4.73
C ASP A 65 -8.59 10.46 4.57
N MET A 66 -8.92 9.89 3.40
CA MET A 66 -10.20 9.23 3.16
C MET A 66 -10.41 8.04 4.11
N LEU A 67 -9.42 7.15 4.26
CA LEU A 67 -9.52 5.99 5.15
C LEU A 67 -9.72 6.39 6.62
N SER A 68 -9.03 7.45 7.07
CA SER A 68 -9.19 7.96 8.43
C SER A 68 -10.60 8.47 8.74
N LYS A 69 -11.35 8.89 7.71
CA LYS A 69 -12.75 9.33 7.82
C LYS A 69 -13.75 8.18 7.67
N ILE A 70 -13.34 7.09 7.01
CA ILE A 70 -14.19 5.93 6.73
C ILE A 70 -14.21 4.95 7.92
N THR A 71 -13.07 4.76 8.60
CA THR A 71 -12.92 3.77 9.68
C THR A 71 -12.13 4.33 10.86
N SER A 72 -12.53 3.94 12.08
CA SER A 72 -11.80 4.24 13.31
C SER A 72 -10.53 3.39 13.48
N SER A 73 -10.37 2.36 12.64
CA SER A 73 -9.20 1.47 12.61
C SER A 73 -8.64 1.43 11.19
N PRO A 74 -7.94 2.48 10.74
CA PRO A 74 -7.37 2.52 9.40
C PRO A 74 -6.35 1.38 9.19
N PRO A 75 -6.21 0.87 7.95
CA PRO A 75 -5.24 -0.17 7.66
C PRO A 75 -3.81 0.33 7.94
N PRO A 76 -2.93 -0.54 8.47
CA PRO A 76 -1.51 -0.23 8.62
C PRO A 76 -0.87 0.24 7.31
N LEU A 77 0.04 1.20 7.41
CA LEU A 77 0.79 1.71 6.27
C LEU A 77 2.14 0.99 6.14
N ILE A 78 2.52 0.75 4.89
CA ILE A 78 3.83 0.20 4.51
C ILE A 78 4.57 1.27 3.72
N PHE A 79 5.72 1.70 4.23
CA PHE A 79 6.64 2.60 3.55
C PHE A 79 7.91 1.84 3.16
N ILE A 80 8.29 1.93 1.89
CA ILE A 80 9.54 1.39 1.38
C ILE A 80 10.57 2.52 1.33
N ASP A 81 11.49 2.48 2.29
CA ASP A 81 12.59 3.42 2.40
C ASP A 81 13.77 2.90 1.56
N THR A 82 14.03 3.56 0.44
CA THR A 82 15.14 3.21 -0.46
C THR A 82 16.49 3.71 0.05
N LEU A 83 16.51 4.43 1.18
CA LEU A 83 17.65 5.17 1.76
C LEU A 83 18.03 6.46 1.01
N TYR A 84 17.48 6.66 -0.19
CA TYR A 84 17.71 7.85 -1.02
C TYR A 84 16.54 8.85 -0.97
N HIS A 85 15.61 8.68 -0.03
CA HIS A 85 14.52 9.64 0.16
C HIS A 85 15.05 10.95 0.74
N PHE A 86 14.37 12.04 0.40
CA PHE A 86 14.67 13.35 0.97
C PHE A 86 14.37 13.37 2.48
N PRO A 87 15.15 14.07 3.31
CA PRO A 87 14.89 14.23 4.74
C PRO A 87 13.44 14.65 5.06
N GLU A 88 12.88 15.53 4.24
CA GLU A 88 11.49 16.01 4.31
C GLU A 88 10.47 14.88 4.21
N THR A 89 10.80 13.78 3.51
CA THR A 89 9.94 12.60 3.41
C THR A 89 9.84 11.88 4.75
N HIS A 90 10.95 11.80 5.50
CA HIS A 90 10.95 11.20 6.83
C HIS A 90 10.18 12.04 7.85
N GLU A 91 10.29 13.37 7.77
CA GLU A 91 9.47 14.28 8.58
C GLU A 91 7.99 14.09 8.29
N LEU A 92 7.61 13.98 7.01
CA LEU A 92 6.24 13.71 6.59
C LEU A 92 5.71 12.37 7.10
N VAL A 93 6.55 11.32 7.15
CA VAL A 93 6.18 10.01 7.72
C VAL A 93 5.76 10.17 9.20
N GLU A 94 6.55 10.91 9.99
CA GLU A 94 6.26 11.15 11.41
C GLU A 94 5.03 12.05 11.62
N GLU A 95 4.82 13.04 10.75
CA GLU A 95 3.60 13.84 10.76
C GLU A 95 2.36 12.97 10.50
N VAL A 96 2.40 12.12 9.47
CA VAL A 96 1.28 11.24 9.11
C VAL A 96 0.97 10.24 10.23
N LYS A 97 2.00 9.63 10.84
CA LYS A 97 1.85 8.75 12.01
C LYS A 97 1.08 9.44 13.13
N THR A 98 1.49 10.66 13.46
CA THR A 98 0.92 11.43 14.57
C THR A 98 -0.50 11.93 14.24
N ARG A 99 -0.70 12.44 13.02
CA ARG A 99 -1.96 13.05 12.59
C ARG A 99 -3.08 12.03 12.43
N TYR A 100 -2.78 10.87 11.86
CA TYR A 100 -3.78 9.84 11.53
C TYR A 100 -3.79 8.68 12.52
N ASN A 101 -2.89 8.68 13.52
CA ASN A 101 -2.75 7.64 14.54
C ASN A 101 -2.74 6.21 13.94
N VAL A 102 -2.00 6.06 12.84
CA VAL A 102 -1.91 4.81 12.07
C VAL A 102 -0.52 4.21 12.23
N PRO A 103 -0.39 2.88 12.47
CA PRO A 103 0.91 2.24 12.46
C PRO A 103 1.53 2.30 11.06
N VAL A 104 2.79 2.74 10.99
CA VAL A 104 3.57 2.77 9.74
C VAL A 104 4.79 1.89 9.91
N THR A 105 4.86 0.84 9.10
CA THR A 105 6.02 -0.04 9.03
C THR A 105 6.95 0.45 7.91
N VAL A 106 8.20 0.75 8.28
CA VAL A 106 9.24 1.18 7.35
C VAL A 106 10.12 -0.01 6.99
N TYR A 107 10.23 -0.31 5.70
CA TYR A 107 11.10 -1.34 5.17
C TYR A 107 12.30 -0.72 4.46
N LYS A 108 13.50 -1.14 4.86
CA LYS A 108 14.77 -0.76 4.26
C LYS A 108 15.47 -1.97 3.61
N PRO A 109 16.40 -1.76 2.67
CA PRO A 109 17.23 -2.82 2.10
C PRO A 109 17.94 -3.64 3.18
N GLU A 110 18.10 -4.94 2.95
CA GLU A 110 18.59 -5.87 3.96
C GLU A 110 20.01 -5.51 4.44
N GLY A 111 20.14 -5.29 5.76
CA GLY A 111 21.42 -4.96 6.39
C GLY A 111 21.94 -3.56 6.04
N CYS A 112 21.09 -2.69 5.51
CA CYS A 112 21.44 -1.32 5.16
C CYS A 112 20.55 -0.35 5.96
N GLU A 113 21.15 0.40 6.88
CA GLU A 113 20.44 1.45 7.62
C GLU A 113 20.67 2.84 7.01
N THR A 114 21.76 2.97 6.25
CA THR A 114 22.23 4.21 5.64
C THR A 114 22.61 4.01 4.17
N VAL A 115 22.67 5.11 3.40
CA VAL A 115 23.20 5.10 2.03
C VAL A 115 24.60 4.50 2.00
N GLN A 116 25.46 4.81 2.97
CA GLN A 116 26.82 4.28 3.02
C GLN A 116 26.85 2.75 3.18
N ASP A 117 25.93 2.17 3.95
CA ASP A 117 25.83 0.71 4.08
C ASP A 117 25.42 0.07 2.75
N PHE A 118 24.47 0.70 2.06
CA PHE A 118 24.00 0.25 0.75
C PHE A 118 25.09 0.33 -0.31
N GLU A 119 25.79 1.46 -0.42
CA GLU A 119 26.88 1.67 -1.37
C GLU A 119 28.08 0.74 -1.07
N LYS A 120 28.35 0.45 0.20
CA LYS A 120 29.40 -0.53 0.57
C LYS A 120 29.05 -1.95 0.15
N LYS A 121 27.77 -2.33 0.21
CA LYS A 121 27.29 -3.68 -0.12
C LYS A 121 27.08 -3.89 -1.62
N HIS A 122 26.56 -2.88 -2.30
CA HIS A 122 26.10 -2.99 -3.69
C HIS A 122 26.88 -2.10 -4.68
N GLY A 123 27.74 -1.21 -4.20
CA GLY A 123 28.45 -0.22 -4.99
C GLY A 123 27.68 1.10 -5.09
N GLU A 124 28.43 2.19 -5.28
CA GLU A 124 27.86 3.51 -5.54
C GLU A 124 27.03 3.51 -6.83
N LYS A 125 25.94 4.27 -6.83
CA LYS A 125 25.10 4.51 -8.02
C LYS A 125 24.63 3.23 -8.70
N LEU A 126 24.20 2.24 -7.92
CA LEU A 126 23.69 0.97 -8.47
C LEU A 126 22.58 1.20 -9.51
N TRP A 127 21.72 2.20 -9.31
CA TRP A 127 20.66 2.59 -10.26
C TRP A 127 21.19 3.02 -11.64
N GLU A 128 22.43 3.50 -11.77
CA GLU A 128 23.06 3.83 -13.06
C GLU A 128 23.68 2.60 -13.73
N ARG A 129 24.05 1.58 -12.94
CA ARG A 129 24.75 0.39 -13.42
C ARG A 129 23.81 -0.76 -13.77
N ASP A 130 22.78 -0.94 -12.95
CA ASP A 130 21.84 -2.05 -13.02
C ASP A 130 20.52 -1.67 -12.34
N GLU A 131 19.61 -1.09 -13.13
CA GLU A 131 18.30 -0.62 -12.69
C GLU A 131 17.42 -1.78 -12.19
N GLU A 132 17.47 -2.95 -12.85
CA GLU A 132 16.68 -4.13 -12.47
C GLU A 132 17.11 -4.66 -11.11
N LEU A 133 18.43 -4.78 -10.87
CA LEU A 133 18.94 -5.21 -9.59
C LEU A 133 18.65 -4.20 -8.48
N TYR A 134 18.77 -2.89 -8.78
CA TYR A 134 18.43 -1.84 -7.83
C TYR A 134 16.96 -1.95 -7.39
N ASP A 135 16.03 -2.03 -8.35
CA ASP A 135 14.60 -2.14 -8.06
C ASP A 135 14.27 -3.43 -7.31
N PHE A 136 14.93 -4.54 -7.63
CA PHE A 136 14.75 -5.79 -6.91
C PHE A 136 15.16 -5.68 -5.43
N VAL A 137 16.34 -5.12 -5.15
CA VAL A 137 16.91 -5.05 -3.81
C VAL A 137 16.17 -4.04 -2.93
N VAL A 138 15.76 -2.90 -3.49
CA VAL A 138 15.14 -1.81 -2.71
C VAL A 138 13.62 -1.93 -2.59
N LYS A 139 12.93 -2.56 -3.56
CA LYS A 139 11.45 -2.63 -3.59
C LYS A 139 10.91 -4.05 -3.46
N VAL A 140 11.38 -4.97 -4.30
CA VAL A 140 10.70 -6.27 -4.52
C VAL A 140 10.97 -7.27 -3.40
N TYR A 141 12.24 -7.45 -3.02
CA TYR A 141 12.64 -8.50 -2.07
C TYR A 141 11.94 -8.37 -0.72
N ARG A 142 11.74 -7.16 -0.21
CA ARG A 142 11.10 -6.94 1.10
C ARG A 142 9.58 -6.84 1.06
N SER A 143 9.00 -6.35 -0.02
CA SER A 143 7.53 -6.37 -0.19
C SER A 143 6.99 -7.80 -0.17
N GLN A 144 7.75 -8.77 -0.70
CA GLN A 144 7.39 -10.19 -0.65
C GLN A 144 7.54 -10.78 0.76
N LEU A 145 8.60 -10.42 1.50
CA LEU A 145 8.83 -10.90 2.87
C LEU A 145 7.84 -10.32 3.88
N SER A 146 7.37 -9.08 3.70
CA SER A 146 6.42 -8.43 4.61
C SER A 146 5.01 -9.01 4.54
N MET A 147 4.65 -9.66 3.43
CA MET A 147 3.33 -10.27 3.25
C MET A 147 3.23 -11.71 3.83
N ILE A 148 4.29 -12.21 4.47
CA ILE A 148 4.40 -13.60 4.97
C ILE A 148 4.31 -13.69 6.52
N HIS A 149 4.15 -12.58 7.23
CA HIS A 149 4.02 -12.54 8.71
C HIS A 149 2.80 -11.74 9.15
#